data_AF-R7ZXJ2-F1
#
_entry.id   AF-R7ZXJ2-F1
#
_cell.length_a   1.000
_cell.length_b   1.000
_cell.length_c   1.000
_cell.angle_alpha   90.00
_cell.angle_beta   90.00
_cell.angle_gamma   90.00
#
_symmetry.space_group_name_H-M   'P 1'
#
loop_
_entity.id
_entity.type
_entity.pdbx_description
1 polymer ?
#
loop_
_entity_poly.entity_id
_entity_poly.type
_entity_poly.pdbx_seq_one_letter_code
_entity_poly.pdbx_strand_id
1 'polypeptide(L)'
;MKSLIASREVGVFFLICMFGWFCLSHSLIAQEKLNRLVKEREILHKEWQESESQKSGIFGNRTKKDMITTHEWLSRIIEKDNQIMAELQLLKDVETATISHEKEDYKYIAQKQQNDIDILKRVLSEKEQELEKAKADLLTNERAAFLLFLTTLLAGFLYVKAKRKTKGQQVPTRSL
;
A
#
# COMPACT_ATOMS: atom_id res chain seq x y z
N MET A 1 34.12 -13.09 15.38
CA MET A 1 33.15 -12.47 14.47
C MET A 1 31.72 -13.04 14.60
N LYS A 2 31.54 -14.36 14.81
CA LYS A 2 30.20 -14.98 15.02
C LYS A 2 29.48 -14.56 16.32
N SER A 3 30.21 -14.23 17.40
CA SER A 3 29.60 -13.81 18.68
C SER A 3 28.99 -12.40 18.66
N LEU A 4 29.53 -11.48 17.85
CA LEU A 4 29.03 -10.11 17.70
C LEU A 4 27.71 -10.05 16.91
N ILE A 5 27.48 -11.00 16.00
CA ILE A 5 26.25 -11.10 15.21
C ILE A 5 25.11 -11.64 16.08
N ALA A 6 25.37 -12.65 16.92
CA ALA A 6 24.37 -13.22 17.82
C ALA A 6 23.84 -12.20 18.85
N SER A 7 24.70 -11.33 19.39
CA SER A 7 24.29 -10.29 20.35
C SER A 7 23.37 -9.24 19.73
N ARG A 8 23.56 -8.94 18.44
CA ARG A 8 22.77 -7.94 17.70
C ARG A 8 21.37 -8.46 17.38
N GLU A 9 21.23 -9.73 17.01
CA GLU A 9 19.94 -10.39 16.77
C GLU A 9 19.10 -10.45 18.05
N VAL A 10 19.70 -10.86 19.18
CA VAL A 10 19.01 -10.95 20.48
C VAL A 10 18.50 -9.57 20.94
N GLY A 11 19.28 -8.50 20.71
CA GLY A 11 18.85 -7.13 21.02
C GLY A 11 17.65 -6.67 20.17
N VAL A 12 17.59 -7.06 18.90
CA VAL A 12 16.46 -6.75 18.01
C VAL A 12 15.20 -7.51 18.43
N PHE A 13 15.31 -8.79 18.76
CA PHE A 13 14.18 -9.57 19.28
C PHE A 13 13.64 -8.99 20.60
N PHE A 14 14.52 -8.53 21.50
CA PHE A 14 14.11 -7.90 22.75
C PHE A 14 13.38 -6.57 22.52
N LEU A 15 13.85 -5.75 21.58
CA LEU A 15 13.19 -4.50 21.18
C LEU A 15 11.82 -4.75 20.55
N ILE A 16 11.69 -5.74 19.66
CA ILE A 16 10.41 -6.10 19.04
C ILE A 16 9.42 -6.63 20.09
N CYS A 17 9.86 -7.46 21.04
CA CYS A 17 9.02 -7.93 22.15
C CYS A 17 8.55 -6.78 23.05
N MET A 18 9.44 -5.84 23.39
CA MET A 18 9.08 -4.67 24.20
C MET A 18 8.10 -3.75 23.47
N PHE A 19 8.29 -3.55 22.16
CA PHE A 19 7.39 -2.73 21.34
C PHE A 19 6.02 -3.40 21.15
N GLY A 20 6.00 -4.72 20.97
CA GLY A 20 4.77 -5.51 20.90
C GLY A 20 3.96 -5.46 22.20
N TRP A 21 4.62 -5.52 23.36
CA TRP A 21 3.97 -5.40 24.67
C TRP A 21 3.36 -4.00 24.88
N PHE A 22 4.05 -2.97 24.40
CA PHE A 22 3.59 -1.59 24.49
C PHE A 22 2.36 -1.34 23.61
N CYS A 23 2.34 -1.84 22.37
CA CYS A 23 1.18 -1.70 21.47
C CYS A 23 -0.06 -2.43 21.99
N LEU A 24 0.09 -3.64 22.55
CA LEU A 24 -1.04 -4.41 23.06
C LEU A 24 -1.70 -3.74 24.29
N SER A 25 -0.92 -3.01 25.08
CA SER A 25 -1.41 -2.37 26.31
C SER A 25 -2.36 -1.20 26.05
N HIS A 26 -2.26 -0.52 24.91
CA HIS A 26 -3.03 0.71 24.67
C HIS A 26 -4.47 0.45 24.21
N SER A 27 -4.75 -0.61 23.45
CA SER A 27 -6.14 -0.88 23.00
C SER A 27 -7.04 -1.42 24.11
N LEU A 28 -6.46 -2.10 25.11
CA LEU A 28 -7.20 -2.66 26.24
C LEU A 28 -7.81 -1.58 27.15
N ILE A 29 -7.15 -0.42 27.29
CA ILE A 29 -7.50 0.61 28.28
C ILE A 29 -8.86 1.27 27.99
N ALA A 30 -9.17 1.54 26.72
CA ALA A 30 -10.42 2.20 26.34
C ALA A 30 -11.64 1.30 26.55
N GLN A 31 -11.52 0.01 26.22
CA GLN A 31 -12.58 -0.98 26.39
C GLN A 31 -12.78 -1.38 27.86
N GLU A 32 -11.70 -1.35 28.65
CA GLU A 32 -11.76 -1.56 30.11
C GLU A 32 -12.54 -0.45 30.82
N LYS A 33 -12.36 0.81 30.40
CA LYS A 33 -13.11 1.96 30.96
C LYS A 33 -14.62 1.83 30.72
N LEU A 34 -15.03 1.48 29.50
CA LEU A 34 -16.44 1.25 29.18
C LEU A 34 -17.02 0.09 30.02
N ASN A 35 -16.31 -1.03 30.09
CA ASN A 35 -16.74 -2.19 30.89
C ASN A 35 -16.90 -1.84 32.37
N ARG A 36 -16.03 -0.97 32.90
CA ARG A 36 -16.15 -0.48 34.27
C ARG A 36 -17.42 0.35 34.46
N LEU A 37 -17.71 1.29 33.56
CA LEU A 37 -18.93 2.13 33.65
C LEU A 37 -20.21 1.29 33.56
N VAL A 38 -20.24 0.29 32.69
CA VAL A 38 -21.36 -0.65 32.57
C VAL A 38 -21.56 -1.43 33.88
N LYS A 39 -20.47 -1.94 34.48
CA LYS A 39 -20.54 -2.63 35.79
C LYS A 39 -21.03 -1.71 36.91
N GLU A 40 -20.56 -0.46 36.95
CA GLU A 40 -21.03 0.53 37.93
C GLU A 40 -22.53 0.78 37.78
N ARG A 41 -23.03 0.86 36.53
CA ARG A 41 -24.46 1.00 36.22
C ARG A 41 -25.29 -0.22 36.63
N GLU A 42 -24.77 -1.43 36.44
CA GLU A 42 -25.41 -2.66 36.92
C GLU A 42 -25.54 -2.70 38.44
N ILE A 43 -24.50 -2.26 39.17
CA ILE A 43 -24.52 -2.17 40.63
C ILE A 43 -25.60 -1.18 41.08
N LEU A 44 -25.63 0.03 40.52
CA LEU A 44 -26.66 1.02 40.84
C LEU A 44 -28.08 0.52 40.54
N HIS A 45 -28.26 -0.24 39.46
CA HIS A 45 -29.54 -0.82 39.11
C HIS A 45 -29.97 -1.92 40.10
N LYS A 46 -29.03 -2.73 40.59
CA LYS A 46 -29.29 -3.72 41.65
C LYS A 46 -29.65 -3.05 42.97
N GLU A 47 -28.90 -2.03 43.39
CA GLU A 47 -29.17 -1.27 44.60
C GLU A 47 -30.53 -0.55 44.53
N TRP A 48 -30.87 0.00 43.36
CA TRP A 48 -32.21 0.53 43.12
C TRP A 48 -33.28 -0.55 43.26
N GLN A 49 -33.10 -1.71 42.64
CA GLN A 49 -34.06 -2.82 42.68
C GLN A 49 -34.27 -3.36 44.11
N GLU A 50 -33.19 -3.48 44.89
CA GLU A 50 -33.24 -3.82 46.32
C GLU A 50 -33.99 -2.73 47.11
N SER A 51 -33.68 -1.45 46.88
CA SER A 51 -34.38 -0.33 47.53
C SER A 51 -35.87 -0.28 47.18
N GLU A 52 -36.23 -0.70 45.98
CA GLU A 52 -37.62 -0.75 45.51
C GLU A 52 -38.35 -1.96 46.10
N SER A 53 -37.68 -3.10 46.27
CA SER A 53 -38.24 -4.29 46.90
C SER A 53 -38.55 -4.11 48.40
N GLN A 54 -37.81 -3.24 49.09
CA GLN A 54 -38.05 -2.90 50.50
C GLN A 54 -39.19 -1.88 50.68
N LYS A 55 -39.63 -1.23 49.60
CA LYS A 55 -40.74 -0.28 49.60
C LYS A 55 -42.06 -1.02 49.40
N SER A 56 -42.56 -1.60 50.49
CA SER A 56 -43.99 -1.93 50.59
C SER A 56 -44.48 -1.53 51.98
N GLY A 57 -45.19 -0.40 52.07
CA GLY A 57 -46.09 -0.21 53.19
C GLY A 57 -47.20 -1.27 53.12
N ILE A 58 -47.76 -1.65 54.28
CA ILE A 58 -48.82 -2.66 54.47
C ILE A 58 -50.07 -2.45 53.55
N PHE A 59 -50.18 -1.31 52.85
CA PHE A 59 -51.25 -0.97 51.92
C PHE A 59 -50.82 -0.59 50.49
N GLY A 60 -49.60 -0.89 50.07
CA GLY A 60 -49.18 -0.65 48.67
C GLY A 60 -49.04 0.83 48.26
N ASN A 61 -49.31 1.78 49.16
CA ASN A 61 -49.10 3.21 48.90
C ASN A 61 -47.64 3.59 49.15
N ARG A 62 -46.95 4.03 48.10
CA ARG A 62 -45.60 4.61 48.18
C ARG A 62 -45.64 5.91 48.99
N THR A 63 -44.72 6.07 49.93
CA THR A 63 -44.60 7.33 50.68
C THR A 63 -43.83 8.38 49.88
N LYS A 64 -43.98 9.66 50.25
CA LYS A 64 -43.20 10.75 49.64
C LYS A 64 -41.69 10.52 49.76
N LYS A 65 -41.23 9.92 50.86
CA LYS A 65 -39.83 9.55 51.08
C LYS A 65 -39.36 8.51 50.05
N ASP A 66 -40.19 7.49 49.82
CA ASP A 66 -39.92 6.44 48.84
C ASP A 66 -39.77 7.02 47.43
N MET A 67 -40.63 7.97 47.07
CA MET A 67 -40.60 8.65 45.78
C MET A 67 -39.31 9.48 45.58
N ILE A 68 -38.86 10.20 46.61
CA ILE A 68 -37.60 10.97 46.56
C ILE A 68 -36.40 10.04 46.37
N THR A 69 -36.34 8.94 47.14
CA THR A 69 -35.25 7.97 47.01
C THR A 69 -35.24 7.32 45.63
N THR A 70 -36.40 6.95 45.06
CA THR A 70 -36.48 6.39 43.70
C THR A 70 -36.02 7.42 42.66
N HIS A 71 -36.38 8.69 42.82
CA HIS A 71 -35.93 9.76 41.92
C HIS A 71 -34.41 9.96 41.97
N GLU A 72 -33.81 9.91 43.17
CA GLU A 72 -32.36 10.03 43.33
C GLU A 72 -31.61 8.87 42.66
N TRP A 73 -32.09 7.64 42.81
CA TRP A 73 -31.55 6.48 42.09
C TRP A 73 -31.64 6.61 40.57
N LEU A 74 -32.80 7.01 40.06
CA LEU A 74 -33.01 7.23 38.63
C LEU A 74 -32.07 8.31 38.09
N SER A 75 -31.90 9.41 38.84
CA SER A 75 -30.97 10.49 38.46
C SER A 75 -29.52 9.99 38.38
N ARG A 76 -29.07 9.17 39.34
CA ARG A 76 -27.74 8.55 39.33
C ARG A 76 -27.55 7.57 38.17
N ILE A 77 -28.57 6.77 37.85
CA ILE A 77 -28.54 5.83 36.72
C ILE A 77 -28.46 6.59 35.39
N ILE A 78 -29.26 7.63 35.22
CA ILE A 78 -29.26 8.48 34.01
C ILE A 78 -27.90 9.15 33.82
N GLU A 79 -27.30 9.66 34.90
CA GLU A 79 -25.96 10.25 34.84
C GLU A 79 -24.90 9.22 34.39
N LYS A 80 -24.99 7.97 34.88
CA LYS A 80 -24.11 6.89 34.40
C LYS A 80 -24.39 6.48 32.97
N ASP A 81 -25.64 6.42 32.54
CA ASP A 81 -26.00 6.12 31.15
C ASP A 81 -25.47 7.22 30.20
N ASN A 82 -25.48 8.50 30.61
CA ASN A 82 -24.86 9.59 29.85
C ASN A 82 -23.34 9.42 29.72
N GLN A 83 -22.66 9.03 30.81
CA GLN A 83 -21.21 8.75 30.79
C GLN A 83 -20.88 7.57 29.86
N ILE A 84 -21.67 6.50 29.89
CA ILE A 84 -21.54 5.35 28.97
C ILE A 84 -21.74 5.80 27.52
N MET A 85 -22.76 6.62 27.26
CA MET A 85 -23.05 7.12 25.91
C MET A 85 -21.90 7.97 25.34
N ALA A 86 -21.30 8.83 26.16
CA ALA A 86 -20.16 9.65 25.76
C ALA A 86 -18.95 8.79 25.37
N GLU A 87 -18.63 7.74 26.15
CA GLU A 87 -17.53 6.83 25.82
C GLU A 87 -17.81 6.00 24.55
N LEU A 88 -19.05 5.56 24.35
CA LEU A 88 -19.44 4.85 23.12
C LEU A 88 -19.32 5.73 21.88
N GLN A 89 -19.70 7.02 21.98
CA GLN A 89 -19.51 7.98 20.90
C GLN A 89 -18.03 8.18 20.59
N LEU A 90 -17.19 8.34 21.61
CA LEU A 90 -15.75 8.48 21.44
C LEU A 90 -15.14 7.26 20.72
N LEU A 91 -15.50 6.03 21.13
CA LEU A 91 -15.04 4.81 20.47
C LEU A 91 -15.45 4.75 19.00
N LYS A 92 -16.69 5.13 18.70
CA LYS A 92 -17.22 5.19 17.32
C LYS A 92 -16.51 6.24 16.47
N ASP A 93 -16.22 7.41 17.04
CA ASP A 93 -15.53 8.48 16.34
C ASP A 93 -14.08 8.08 16.01
N VAL A 94 -13.40 7.40 16.94
CA VAL A 94 -12.07 6.81 16.71
C VAL A 94 -12.11 5.78 15.59
N GLU A 95 -13.05 4.83 15.63
CA GLU A 95 -13.21 3.81 14.57
C GLU A 95 -13.51 4.43 13.20
N THR A 96 -14.39 5.45 13.17
CA THR A 96 -14.73 6.12 11.92
C THR A 96 -13.54 6.91 11.36
N ALA A 97 -12.77 7.56 12.24
CA ALA A 97 -11.56 8.28 11.86
C ALA A 97 -10.50 7.32 11.29
N THR A 98 -10.25 6.18 11.92
CA THR A 98 -9.28 5.19 11.41
C THR A 98 -9.70 4.64 10.05
N ILE A 99 -10.98 4.27 9.89
CA ILE A 99 -11.51 3.78 8.60
C ILE A 99 -11.41 4.86 7.51
N SER A 100 -11.69 6.12 7.84
CA SER A 100 -11.60 7.23 6.88
C SER A 100 -10.16 7.44 6.42
N HIS A 101 -9.22 7.47 7.36
CA HIS A 101 -7.79 7.62 7.05
C HIS A 101 -7.27 6.47 6.19
N GLU A 102 -7.58 5.22 6.54
CA GLU A 102 -7.19 4.05 5.74
C GLU A 102 -7.73 4.15 4.30
N LYS A 103 -9.01 4.53 4.14
CA LYS A 103 -9.64 4.65 2.82
C LYS A 103 -9.00 5.74 1.96
N GLU A 104 -8.66 6.88 2.55
CA GLU A 104 -7.97 7.97 1.85
C GLU A 104 -6.56 7.55 1.40
N ASP A 105 -5.83 6.82 2.25
CA ASP A 105 -4.51 6.28 1.93
C ASP A 105 -4.57 5.26 0.79
N TYR A 106 -5.55 4.34 0.81
CA TYR A 106 -5.75 3.39 -0.29
C TYR A 106 -6.02 4.10 -1.62
N LYS A 107 -6.87 5.15 -1.60
CA LYS A 107 -7.16 5.93 -2.80
C LYS A 107 -5.90 6.62 -3.33
N TYR A 108 -5.10 7.19 -2.44
CA TYR A 108 -3.85 7.85 -2.81
C TYR A 108 -2.83 6.85 -3.39
N ILE A 109 -2.63 5.70 -2.74
CA ILE A 109 -1.71 4.65 -3.21
C ILE A 109 -2.16 4.11 -4.56
N ALA A 110 -3.45 3.83 -4.74
CA ALA A 110 -3.99 3.34 -6.01
C ALA A 110 -3.80 4.36 -7.14
N GLN A 111 -4.02 5.66 -6.87
CA GLN A 111 -3.80 6.71 -7.86
C GLN A 111 -2.32 6.85 -8.23
N LYS A 112 -1.43 6.75 -7.24
CA LYS A 112 0.02 6.75 -7.48
C LYS A 112 0.45 5.56 -8.33
N GLN A 113 0.00 4.35 -7.99
CA GLN A 113 0.28 3.14 -8.76
C GLN A 113 -0.21 3.23 -10.20
N GLN A 114 -1.40 3.81 -10.42
CA GLN A 114 -1.93 4.02 -11.76
C GLN A 114 -1.04 4.98 -12.59
N ASN A 115 -0.60 6.08 -11.98
CA ASN A 115 0.33 7.01 -12.62
C ASN A 115 1.67 6.34 -12.94
N ASP A 116 2.21 5.54 -12.01
CA ASP A 116 3.46 4.81 -12.20
C ASP A 116 3.35 3.81 -13.35
N ILE A 117 2.23 3.08 -13.45
CA ILE A 117 1.94 2.17 -14.56
C ILE A 117 1.90 2.92 -15.90
N ASP A 118 1.27 4.09 -15.94
CA ASP A 118 1.15 4.87 -17.17
C ASP A 118 2.51 5.44 -17.62
N ILE A 119 3.35 5.87 -16.67
CA ILE A 119 4.74 6.28 -16.94
C ILE A 119 5.54 5.08 -17.47
N LEU A 120 5.47 3.93 -16.80
CA LEU A 120 6.18 2.72 -17.23
C LEU A 120 5.77 2.28 -18.62
N LYS A 121 4.48 2.32 -18.95
CA LYS A 121 3.98 2.02 -20.30
C LYS A 121 4.55 2.96 -21.35
N ARG A 122 4.63 4.27 -21.07
CA ARG A 122 5.22 5.24 -22.00
C ARG A 122 6.70 4.95 -22.22
N VAL A 123 7.46 4.77 -21.14
CA VAL A 123 8.90 4.44 -21.22
C VAL A 123 9.12 3.14 -22.00
N LEU A 124 8.28 2.11 -21.78
CA LEU A 124 8.36 0.86 -22.51
C LEU A 124 8.10 1.08 -24.01
N SER A 125 7.08 1.86 -24.35
CA SER A 125 6.75 2.17 -25.75
C SER A 125 7.84 2.98 -26.46
N GLU A 126 8.50 3.90 -25.75
CA GLU A 126 9.63 4.65 -26.27
C GLU A 126 10.83 3.74 -26.52
N LYS A 127 11.11 2.81 -25.59
CA LYS A 127 12.19 1.83 -25.74
C LYS A 127 11.95 0.85 -26.87
N GLU A 128 10.72 0.41 -27.09
CA GLU A 128 10.36 -0.40 -28.25
C GLU A 128 10.59 0.36 -29.56
N GLN A 129 10.20 1.64 -29.63
CA GLN A 129 10.45 2.46 -30.82
C GLN A 129 11.94 2.68 -31.07
N GLU A 130 12.75 2.89 -30.03
CA GLU A 130 14.20 2.98 -30.15
C GLU A 130 14.82 1.67 -30.67
N LEU A 131 14.36 0.53 -30.16
CA LEU A 131 14.80 -0.79 -30.61
C LEU A 131 14.47 -1.05 -32.08
N GLU A 132 13.25 -0.71 -32.51
CA GLU A 132 12.84 -0.89 -33.90
C GLU A 132 13.63 0.02 -34.85
N LYS A 133 13.91 1.28 -34.45
CA LYS A 133 14.81 2.16 -35.21
C LYS A 133 16.23 1.60 -35.30
N ALA A 134 16.79 1.15 -34.17
CA ALA A 134 18.13 0.57 -34.15
C ALA A 134 18.23 -0.68 -35.03
N LYS A 135 17.22 -1.56 -35.03
CA LYS A 135 17.16 -2.72 -35.94
C LYS A 135 17.09 -2.28 -37.42
N ALA A 136 16.28 -1.27 -37.73
CA ALA A 136 16.16 -0.74 -39.09
C ALA A 136 17.50 -0.13 -39.59
N ASP A 137 18.22 0.58 -38.71
CA ASP A 137 19.53 1.17 -39.01
C ASP A 137 20.60 0.09 -39.27
N LEU A 138 20.58 -1.02 -38.52
CA LEU A 138 21.46 -2.16 -38.78
C LEU A 138 21.18 -2.79 -40.15
N LEU A 139 19.91 -3.05 -40.47
CA LEU A 139 19.51 -3.65 -41.74
C LEU A 139 19.84 -2.76 -42.95
N THR A 140 19.69 -1.44 -42.82
CA THR A 140 20.06 -0.50 -43.90
C THR A 140 21.58 -0.45 -44.10
N ASN A 141 22.37 -0.46 -43.02
CA ASN A 141 23.83 -0.54 -43.10
C ASN A 141 24.32 -1.85 -43.73
N GLU A 142 23.76 -3.00 -43.33
CA GLU A 142 24.10 -4.30 -43.93
C GLU A 142 23.79 -4.31 -45.44
N ARG A 143 22.61 -3.80 -45.82
CA ARG A 143 22.22 -3.69 -47.23
C ARG A 143 23.14 -2.75 -48.02
N ALA A 144 23.51 -1.62 -47.46
CA ALA A 144 24.42 -0.67 -48.10
C ALA A 144 25.81 -1.29 -48.30
N ALA A 145 26.35 -1.97 -47.28
CA ALA A 145 27.63 -2.68 -47.36
C ALA A 145 27.60 -3.79 -48.42
N PHE A 146 26.50 -4.55 -48.48
CA PHE A 146 26.33 -5.60 -49.50
C PHE A 146 26.29 -5.04 -50.93
N LEU A 147 25.57 -3.94 -51.16
CA LEU A 147 25.53 -3.27 -52.47
C LEU A 147 26.90 -2.70 -52.87
N LEU A 148 27.62 -2.09 -51.91
CA LEU A 148 29.00 -1.61 -52.14
C LEU A 148 29.93 -2.77 -52.51
N PHE A 149 29.85 -3.90 -51.81
CA PHE A 149 30.64 -5.08 -52.13
C PHE A 149 30.35 -5.60 -53.54
N LEU A 150 29.08 -5.69 -53.94
CA LEU A 150 28.66 -6.18 -55.25
C LEU A 150 29.17 -5.29 -56.40
N THR A 151 29.04 -3.97 -56.25
CA THR A 151 29.51 -2.99 -57.25
C THR A 151 31.02 -3.01 -57.42
N THR A 152 31.77 -3.16 -56.32
CA THR A 152 33.23 -3.26 -56.36
C THR A 152 33.70 -4.54 -57.07
N LEU A 153 33.04 -5.68 -56.82
CA LEU A 153 33.30 -6.94 -57.54
C LEU A 153 33.02 -6.82 -59.05
N LEU A 154 31.89 -6.20 -59.42
CA LEU A 154 31.51 -6.03 -60.82
C LEU A 154 32.51 -5.14 -61.57
N ALA A 155 32.92 -4.02 -60.96
CA ALA A 155 33.92 -3.11 -61.51
C ALA A 155 35.28 -3.81 -61.68
N GLY A 156 35.72 -4.59 -60.68
CA GLY A 156 36.92 -5.40 -60.75
C GLY A 156 36.88 -6.43 -61.89
N PHE A 157 35.76 -7.13 -62.05
CA PHE A 157 35.57 -8.09 -63.13
C PHE A 157 35.62 -7.44 -64.52
N LEU A 158 34.95 -6.30 -64.70
CA LEU A 158 34.97 -5.53 -65.95
C LEU A 158 36.39 -5.03 -66.28
N TYR A 159 37.14 -4.55 -65.29
CA TYR A 159 38.52 -4.11 -65.47
C TYR A 159 39.43 -5.25 -65.97
N VAL A 160 39.35 -6.44 -65.36
CA VAL A 160 40.12 -7.61 -65.80
C VAL A 160 39.74 -8.02 -67.23
N LYS A 161 38.43 -8.02 -67.55
CA LYS A 161 37.95 -8.35 -68.90
C LYS A 161 38.41 -7.33 -69.95
N ALA A 162 38.39 -6.03 -69.63
CA ALA A 162 38.88 -4.98 -70.51
C ALA A 162 40.39 -5.10 -70.76
N LYS A 163 41.18 -5.39 -69.72
CA LYS A 163 42.64 -5.59 -69.82
C LYS A 163 43.03 -6.85 -70.62
N ARG A 164 42.19 -7.89 -70.60
CA ARG A 164 42.39 -9.09 -71.43
C ARG A 164 42.13 -8.83 -72.92
N LYS A 165 41.16 -7.96 -73.26
CA LYS A 165 40.88 -7.57 -74.65
C LYS A 165 41.99 -6.72 -75.27
N THR A 166 42.56 -5.76 -74.52
CA THR A 166 43.64 -4.90 -75.03
C THR A 166 44.97 -5.63 -75.23
N LYS A 167 45.27 -6.67 -74.43
CA LYS A 167 46.45 -7.53 -74.67
C LYS A 167 46.31 -8.46 -75.89
N GLY A 168 45.09 -8.73 -76.36
CA GLY A 168 44.84 -9.54 -77.57
C GLY A 168 44.99 -8.76 -78.89
N GLN A 169 45.22 -7.45 -78.84
CA GLN A 169 45.24 -6.55 -80.01
C GLN A 169 46.59 -5.82 -80.16
N GLN A 170 47.68 -6.48 -79.80
CA GLN A 170 49.04 -6.12 -80.21
C GLN A 170 49.63 -7.30 -81.00
N VAL A 171 49.34 -7.35 -82.31
CA VAL A 171 50.07 -8.18 -83.28
C VAL A 171 51.05 -7.25 -84.01
N PRO A 172 52.36 -7.55 -84.09
CA PRO A 172 53.35 -6.64 -84.65
C PRO A 172 53.25 -6.63 -86.18
N THR A 173 52.98 -5.47 -86.79
CA THR A 173 53.23 -5.25 -88.21
C THR A 173 54.74 -5.14 -88.43
N ARG A 174 55.29 -6.20 -89.04
CA ARG A 174 56.67 -6.30 -89.50
C ARG A 174 56.86 -5.42 -90.73
N SER A 175 57.93 -4.64 -90.71
CA SER A 175 58.48 -3.86 -91.82
C SER A 175 58.65 -4.67 -93.10
N LEU A 176 58.22 -4.11 -94.22
CA LEU A 176 58.90 -4.16 -95.52
C LEU A 176 58.70 -2.83 -96.23
#